data_AF-A0A7Y4LZ79-F1
#
_entry.id   AF-A0A7Y4LZ79-F1
#
_cell.length_a   1.000
_cell.length_b   1.000
_cell.length_c   1.000
_cell.angle_alpha   90.00
_cell.angle_beta   90.00
_cell.angle_gamma   90.00
#
_symmetry.space_group_name_H-M   'P 1'
#
loop_
_entity.id
_entity.type
_entity.pdbx_description
1 polymer ?
#
loop_
_entity_poly.entity_id
_entity_poly.type
_entity_poly.pdbx_seq_one_letter_code
_entity_poly.pdbx_strand_id
1 'polypeptide(L)' 'MTDDDERELENELARLQQEHRDLDAAIDALHQSPAPDLLRLQRLKKRKLQLRDRIAFIEDQITPDIIA' A
#
# COMPACT_ATOMS: atom_id res chain seq x y z
N MET A 1 -7.76 22.41 -1.96
CA MET A 1 -8.63 21.22 -1.90
C MET A 1 -9.99 21.67 -1.41
N THR A 2 -11.05 21.16 -2.00
CA THR A 2 -12.38 21.23 -1.38
C THR A 2 -12.50 20.14 -0.32
N ASP A 3 -13.40 20.30 0.66
CA ASP A 3 -13.65 19.29 1.69
C ASP A 3 -14.03 17.92 1.09
N ASP A 4 -14.64 17.92 -0.10
CA ASP A 4 -14.99 16.68 -0.82
C ASP A 4 -13.75 16.01 -1.43
N ASP A 5 -12.80 16.78 -1.99
CA ASP A 5 -11.53 16.23 -2.53
C ASP A 5 -10.69 15.57 -1.43
N GLU A 6 -10.67 16.17 -0.23
CA GLU A 6 -9.92 15.62 0.92
C GLU A 6 -10.52 14.29 1.38
N ARG A 7 -11.86 14.20 1.47
CA ARG A 7 -12.55 12.96 1.83
C ARG A 7 -12.36 11.86 0.79
N GLU A 8 -12.29 12.20 -0.49
CA GLU A 8 -11.96 11.23 -1.54
C GLU A 8 -10.53 10.69 -1.37
N LEU A 9 -9.56 11.56 -1.08
CA LEU A 9 -8.18 11.15 -0.80
C LEU A 9 -8.06 10.27 0.45
N GLU A 10 -8.76 10.60 1.53
CA GLU A 10 -8.81 9.77 2.75
C GLU A 10 -9.40 8.38 2.48
N ASN A 11 -10.48 8.30 1.72
CA ASN A 11 -11.11 7.03 1.34
C ASN A 11 -10.17 6.17 0.49
N GLU A 12 -9.51 6.78 -0.49
CA GLU A 12 -8.53 6.07 -1.32
C GLU A 12 -7.30 5.63 -0.50
N LEU A 13 -6.82 6.48 0.42
CA LEU A 13 -5.74 6.13 1.34
C LEU A 13 -6.11 4.89 2.17
N ALA A 14 -7.28 4.89 2.79
CA ALA A 14 -7.76 3.77 3.61
C ALA A 14 -7.84 2.47 2.79
N ARG A 15 -8.31 2.56 1.53
CA ARG A 15 -8.36 1.44 0.60
C ARG A 15 -6.97 0.90 0.26
N LEU A 16 -6.02 1.77 -0.07
CA LEU A 16 -4.66 1.37 -0.41
C LEU A 16 -3.94 0.76 0.80
N GLN A 17 -4.13 1.31 1.99
CA GLN A 17 -3.58 0.76 3.24
C GLN A 17 -4.15 -0.63 3.55
N GLN A 18 -5.44 -0.87 3.27
CA GLN A 18 -6.03 -2.20 3.39
C GLN A 18 -5.42 -3.18 2.38
N GLU A 19 -5.35 -2.80 1.09
CA GLU A 19 -4.74 -3.64 0.06
C GLU A 19 -3.28 -3.98 0.36
N HIS A 20 -2.52 -3.01 0.87
CA HIS A 20 -1.13 -3.21 1.29
C HIS A 20 -1.02 -4.22 2.44
N ARG A 21 -1.91 -4.16 3.45
CA ARG A 21 -1.96 -5.15 4.54
C ARG A 21 -2.33 -6.55 4.04
N ASP A 22 -3.26 -6.64 3.09
CA ASP A 22 -3.65 -7.92 2.50
C ASP A 22 -2.50 -8.56 1.69
N LEU A 23 -1.71 -7.74 0.99
CA LEU A 23 -0.49 -8.21 0.32
C LEU A 23 0.55 -8.72 1.30
N ASP A 24 0.68 -8.10 2.48
CA ASP A 24 1.57 -8.59 3.52
C ASP A 24 1.18 -9.97 4.02
N ALA A 25 -0.10 -10.15 4.36
CA ALA A 25 -0.61 -11.47 4.76
C ALA A 25 -0.38 -12.53 3.65
N ALA A 26 -0.57 -12.16 2.38
CA ALA A 26 -0.34 -13.06 1.25
C ALA A 26 1.15 -13.41 1.06
N ILE A 27 2.05 -12.46 1.28
CA ILE A 27 3.51 -12.67 1.23
C ILE A 27 3.94 -13.60 2.36
N ASP A 28 3.44 -13.39 3.58
CA ASP A 28 3.78 -14.21 4.74
C ASP A 28 3.28 -15.65 4.58
N ALA A 29 2.04 -15.82 4.12
CA ALA A 29 1.49 -17.14 3.80
C ALA A 29 2.34 -17.87 2.72
N LEU A 30 2.83 -17.14 1.71
CA LEU A 30 3.66 -17.72 0.67
C LEU A 30 5.06 -18.09 1.17
N HIS A 31 5.64 -17.31 2.08
CA HIS A 31 6.92 -17.64 2.71
C HIS A 31 6.83 -18.89 3.61
N GLN A 32 5.68 -19.12 4.25
CA GLN A 32 5.44 -20.29 5.10
C GLN A 32 5.19 -21.58 4.30
N SER A 33 5.01 -21.48 2.97
CA SER A 33 4.83 -22.64 2.10
C SER A 33 6.10 -23.50 2.06
N PRO A 34 5.99 -24.85 2.10
CA PRO A 34 7.14 -25.76 2.00
C PRO A 34 7.97 -25.59 0.71
N ALA A 35 7.34 -25.08 -0.35
CA ALA A 35 7.97 -24.73 -1.62
C ALA A 35 7.45 -23.35 -2.04
N PRO A 36 8.10 -22.25 -1.62
CA PRO A 36 7.66 -20.91 -1.96
C PRO A 36 7.89 -20.63 -3.45
N ASP A 37 6.84 -20.17 -4.15
CA ASP A 37 6.96 -19.67 -5.52
C ASP A 37 7.66 -18.31 -5.51
N LEU A 38 8.97 -18.32 -5.79
CA LEU A 38 9.83 -17.14 -5.76
C LEU A 38 9.40 -16.07 -6.78
N LEU A 39 8.87 -16.47 -7.94
CA LEU A 39 8.41 -15.52 -8.96
C LEU A 39 7.14 -14.82 -8.49
N ARG A 40 6.21 -15.57 -7.90
CA ARG A 40 5.00 -15.01 -7.29
C ARG A 40 5.35 -14.08 -6.13
N LEU A 41 6.29 -14.48 -5.28
CA LEU A 41 6.78 -13.66 -4.17
C LEU A 41 7.39 -12.33 -4.66
N GLN A 42 8.23 -12.36 -5.69
CA GLN A 42 8.79 -11.16 -6.30
C GLN A 42 7.70 -10.22 -6.85
N ARG A 43 6.68 -10.77 -7.53
CA ARG A 43 5.55 -9.99 -8.05
C ARG A 43 4.74 -9.33 -6.92
N LEU A 44 4.46 -10.07 -5.84
CA LEU A 44 3.74 -9.53 -4.69
C LEU A 44 4.53 -8.42 -3.99
N LYS A 45 5.84 -8.63 -3.76
CA LYS A 45 6.73 -7.61 -3.17
C LYS A 45 6.81 -6.36 -4.04
N LYS A 46 6.87 -6.51 -5.36
CA LYS A 46 6.85 -5.36 -6.30
C LYS A 46 5.54 -4.58 -6.20
N ARG A 47 4.39 -5.27 -6.16
CA ARG A 47 3.08 -4.62 -6.01
C ARG A 47 2.98 -3.91 -4.65
N LYS A 48 3.45 -4.55 -3.57
CA LYS A 48 3.50 -3.96 -2.23
C LYS A 48 4.31 -2.66 -2.21
N LEU A 49 5.48 -2.65 -2.87
CA LEU A 49 6.31 -1.45 -3.00
C LEU A 49 5.55 -0.31 -3.71
N GLN A 50 4.89 -0.61 -4.83
CA GLN A 50 4.09 0.38 -5.57
C GLN A 50 2.94 0.95 -4.74
N LEU A 51 2.25 0.12 -3.95
CA LEU A 51 1.20 0.58 -3.04
C LEU A 51 1.77 1.49 -1.96
N ARG A 52 2.91 1.12 -1.35
CA ARG A 52 3.58 1.96 -0.34
C ARG A 52 3.94 3.33 -0.90
N ASP A 53 4.50 3.38 -2.10
CA ASP A 53 4.88 4.64 -2.75
C ASP A 53 3.64 5.48 -3.08
N ARG A 54 2.51 4.85 -3.45
CA ARG A 54 1.24 5.54 -3.69
C ARG A 54 0.59 6.04 -2.39
N ILE A 55 0.66 5.26 -1.31
CA ILE A 55 0.20 5.64 0.03
C ILE A 55 0.94 6.90 0.47
N ALA A 56 2.28 6.90 0.43
CA ALA A 56 3.09 8.06 0.79
C ALA A 56 2.72 9.30 -0.04
N PHE A 57 2.50 9.14 -1.35
CA PHE A 57 2.07 10.25 -2.21
C PHE A 57 0.69 10.83 -1.83
N ILE A 58 -0.24 10.01 -1.34
CA ILE A 58 -1.56 10.50 -0.89
C ILE A 58 -1.46 11.10 0.51
N GLU A 59 -0.68 10.49 1.41
CA GLU A 59 -0.37 11.03 2.74
C GLU A 59 0.29 12.41 2.63
N ASP A 60 1.24 12.61 1.72
CA ASP A 60 1.87 13.92 1.48
C ASP A 60 0.87 14.97 0.94
N GLN A 61 -0.18 14.56 0.24
CA GLN A 61 -1.22 15.48 -0.23
C GLN A 61 -2.20 15.88 0.88
N ILE A 62 -2.51 14.96 1.80
CA ILE A 62 -3.41 15.22 2.93
C ILE A 62 -2.68 15.95 4.07
N THR A 63 -1.44 15.55 4.35
CA THR A 63 -0.58 16.14 5.37
C THR A 63 0.70 16.70 4.74
N PRO A 64 0.63 17.87 4.08
CA PRO A 64 1.77 18.47 3.38
C PRO A 64 2.92 18.92 4.31
N ASP A 65 2.82 18.74 5.63
CA ASP A 65 3.61 19.45 6.63
C ASP A 65 4.43 18.52 7.57
N ILE A 66 4.94 17.38 7.09
CA ILE A 66 5.71 16.42 7.91
C ILE A 66 7.11 16.09 7.35
N ILE A 67 7.49 16.63 6.18
CA ILE A 67 8.85 16.47 5.60
C ILE A 67 9.46 17.85 5.30
N ALA A 68 9.90 18.57 6.34
CA ALA A 68 10.79 19.74 6.30
C ALA A 68 11.93 19.58 7.31
#